data_AF-A0A4S4D8J2-F1
#
_entry.id   AF-A0A4S4D8J2-F1
#
_cell.length_a   1.000
_cell.length_b   1.000
_cell.length_c   1.000
_cell.angle_alpha   90.00
_cell.angle_beta   90.00
_cell.angle_gamma   90.00
#
_symmetry.space_group_name_H-M   'P 1'
#
loop_
_entity.id
_entity.type
_entity.pdbx_description
1 polymer ?
#
loop_
_entity_poly.entity_id
_entity_poly.type
_entity_poly.pdbx_seq_one_letter_code
_entity_poly.pdbx_strand_id
1 'polypeptide(L)'
;MAIPADLGFDENCKRVVDEVANTYGRIDILVNNAAVQYKASSVEEMDEERLLRVFRTNIFSYFFMCRHSLKHMREGCSIINTSSVNAYKGNAKLLDYTATKGAIVAFTRGLALQLVSKGIRVNGVAPGPIWTPLIPASFDEEESAKFGSQVPMKRAGQPSEVAPCYVFLACNADSSYITGQVLHPNGMSSLSLSVCGMVKGLSRRNSSECMKGVGLLVVVVFCLLSSLFCCFE
;
A
#
# COMPACT_ATOMS: atom_id res chain seq x y z
N MET A 1 13.58 3.40 -15.87
CA MET A 1 12.56 4.27 -16.50
C MET A 1 11.79 5.00 -15.42
N ALA A 2 11.48 6.28 -15.60
CA ALA A 2 10.68 7.07 -14.68
C ALA A 2 9.64 7.88 -15.48
N ILE A 3 8.37 7.83 -15.08
CA ILE A 3 7.26 8.50 -15.79
C ILE A 3 6.54 9.43 -14.80
N PRO A 4 6.71 10.75 -14.90
CA PRO A 4 5.93 11.68 -14.11
C PRO A 4 4.48 11.74 -14.62
N ALA A 5 3.52 11.67 -13.71
CA ALA A 5 2.09 11.76 -14.03
C ALA A 5 1.26 12.09 -12.78
N ASP A 6 0.20 12.88 -12.95
CA ASP A 6 -0.89 12.94 -11.96
C ASP A 6 -1.86 11.78 -12.23
N LEU A 7 -1.79 10.74 -11.40
CA LEU A 7 -2.61 9.53 -11.53
C LEU A 7 -4.08 9.74 -11.12
N GLY A 8 -4.47 10.94 -10.67
CA GLY A 8 -5.87 11.27 -10.43
C GLY A 8 -6.76 11.24 -11.68
N PHE A 9 -6.15 11.17 -12.88
CA PHE A 9 -6.82 11.19 -14.17
C PHE A 9 -6.60 9.90 -14.95
N ASP A 10 -7.69 9.35 -15.50
CA ASP A 10 -7.68 8.07 -16.21
C ASP A 10 -6.73 8.04 -17.42
N GLU A 11 -6.70 9.11 -18.21
CA GLU A 11 -5.82 9.23 -19.38
C GLU A 11 -4.34 9.16 -18.99
N ASN A 12 -3.97 9.77 -17.88
CA ASN A 12 -2.61 9.72 -17.34
C ASN A 12 -2.26 8.30 -16.88
N CYS A 13 -3.17 7.62 -16.17
CA CYS A 13 -3.00 6.21 -15.78
C CYS A 13 -2.80 5.31 -17.00
N LYS A 14 -3.63 5.50 -18.04
CA LYS A 14 -3.51 4.76 -19.31
C LYS A 14 -2.15 4.99 -19.94
N ARG A 15 -1.72 6.25 -20.08
CA ARG A 15 -0.42 6.61 -20.66
C ARG A 15 0.74 5.93 -19.93
N VAL A 16 0.74 5.97 -18.59
CA VAL A 16 1.78 5.33 -17.76
C VAL A 16 1.82 3.82 -18.01
N VAL A 17 0.66 3.16 -17.99
CA VAL A 17 0.57 1.71 -18.23
C VAL A 17 1.05 1.33 -19.63
N ASP A 18 0.60 2.07 -20.65
CA ASP A 18 0.98 1.81 -22.04
C ASP A 18 2.49 1.99 -22.24
N GLU A 19 3.08 3.04 -21.69
CA GLU A 19 4.52 3.31 -21.80
C GLU A 19 5.36 2.22 -21.14
N VAL A 20 4.95 1.73 -19.97
CA VAL A 20 5.55 0.57 -19.30
C VAL A 20 5.40 -0.69 -20.14
N ALA A 21 4.19 -0.99 -20.60
CA ALA A 21 3.90 -2.20 -21.36
C ALA A 21 4.60 -2.21 -22.72
N ASN A 22 4.72 -1.06 -23.39
CA ASN A 22 5.47 -0.93 -24.65
C ASN A 22 6.97 -1.13 -24.46
N THR A 23 7.50 -0.68 -23.32
CA THR A 23 8.93 -0.81 -23.02
C THR A 23 9.33 -2.24 -22.64
N TYR A 24 8.49 -2.94 -21.86
CA TYR A 24 8.84 -4.24 -21.26
C TYR A 24 7.99 -5.43 -21.75
N GLY A 25 6.98 -5.19 -22.58
CA GLY A 25 6.10 -6.19 -23.18
C GLY A 25 5.02 -6.79 -22.26
N ARG A 26 5.15 -6.64 -20.94
CA ARG A 26 4.20 -7.17 -19.93
C ARG A 26 4.24 -6.37 -18.63
N ILE A 27 3.26 -6.62 -17.76
CA ILE A 27 3.25 -6.15 -16.38
C ILE A 27 3.04 -7.35 -15.47
N ASP A 28 4.01 -7.65 -14.61
CA ASP A 28 3.94 -8.78 -13.68
C ASP A 28 3.42 -8.38 -12.30
N ILE A 29 3.80 -7.17 -11.87
CA ILE A 29 3.49 -6.65 -10.56
C ILE A 29 3.00 -5.22 -10.72
N LEU A 30 1.81 -4.94 -10.18
CA LEU A 30 1.29 -3.59 -10.03
C LEU A 30 1.28 -3.22 -8.55
N VAL A 31 2.01 -2.17 -8.17
CA VAL A 31 1.95 -1.60 -6.82
C VAL A 31 1.22 -0.26 -6.87
N ASN A 32 -0.02 -0.23 -6.37
CA ASN A 32 -0.74 1.00 -6.15
C ASN A 32 -0.36 1.57 -4.78
N ASN A 33 0.38 2.68 -4.76
CA ASN A 33 0.90 3.28 -3.52
C ASN A 33 0.66 4.79 -3.41
N ALA A 34 0.51 5.50 -4.53
CA ALA A 34 0.31 6.95 -4.53
C ALA A 34 -0.90 7.36 -3.66
N ALA A 35 -0.73 8.44 -2.89
CA ALA A 35 -1.77 9.00 -2.05
C ALA A 35 -1.49 10.47 -1.73
N VAL A 36 -2.55 11.22 -1.44
CA VAL A 36 -2.53 12.52 -0.79
C VAL A 36 -3.33 12.45 0.50
N GLN A 37 -2.99 13.29 1.47
CA GLN A 37 -3.74 13.44 2.72
C GLN A 37 -3.70 14.91 3.15
N TYR A 38 -4.79 15.37 3.77
CA TYR A 38 -4.90 16.73 4.28
C TYR A 38 -5.54 16.68 5.65
N LYS A 39 -5.03 17.47 6.59
CA LYS A 39 -5.63 17.58 7.93
C LYS A 39 -6.95 18.35 7.85
N ALA A 40 -7.93 17.94 8.63
CA ALA A 40 -9.17 18.69 8.88
C ALA A 40 -9.55 18.53 10.35
N SER A 41 -10.09 19.56 10.99
CA SER A 41 -10.58 19.49 12.36
C SER A 41 -12.07 19.12 12.42
N SER A 42 -12.80 19.37 11.34
CA SER A 42 -14.23 19.07 11.19
C SER A 42 -14.56 18.61 9.77
N VAL A 43 -15.66 17.87 9.61
CA VAL A 43 -16.20 17.51 8.29
C VAL A 43 -16.67 18.74 7.51
N GLU A 44 -17.01 19.83 8.19
CA GLU A 44 -17.43 21.10 7.57
C GLU A 44 -16.30 21.78 6.77
N GLU A 45 -15.04 21.46 7.05
CA GLU A 45 -13.86 21.95 6.31
C GLU A 45 -13.59 21.17 5.01
N MET A 46 -14.43 20.18 4.68
CA MET A 46 -14.23 19.26 3.57
C MET A 46 -15.15 19.61 2.41
N ASP A 47 -14.68 20.51 1.56
CA ASP A 47 -15.40 20.87 0.33
C ASP A 47 -15.36 19.78 -0.74
N GLU A 48 -16.19 19.94 -1.77
CA GLU A 48 -16.30 19.01 -2.88
C GLU A 48 -14.97 18.86 -3.64
N GLU A 49 -14.25 19.97 -3.85
CA GLU A 49 -12.98 19.96 -4.59
C GLU A 49 -11.93 19.10 -3.88
N ARG A 50 -11.77 19.28 -2.57
CA ARG A 50 -10.88 18.48 -1.73
C ARG A 50 -11.28 17.01 -1.76
N LEU A 51 -12.56 16.70 -1.57
CA LEU A 51 -13.05 15.32 -1.59
C LEU A 51 -12.75 14.66 -2.93
N LEU A 52 -13.05 15.34 -4.04
CA LEU A 52 -12.74 14.86 -5.39
C LEU A 52 -11.24 14.65 -5.58
N ARG A 53 -10.38 15.57 -5.12
CA ARG A 53 -8.92 15.42 -5.21
C ARG A 53 -8.43 14.19 -4.45
N VAL A 54 -8.84 14.04 -3.19
CA VAL A 54 -8.41 12.93 -2.33
C VAL A 54 -8.88 11.60 -2.89
N PHE A 55 -10.15 11.49 -3.31
CA PHE A 55 -10.67 10.24 -3.89
C PHE A 55 -10.08 9.94 -5.26
N ARG A 56 -9.87 10.95 -6.12
CA ARG A 56 -9.22 10.77 -7.42
C ARG A 56 -7.83 10.15 -7.26
N THR A 57 -7.00 10.75 -6.42
CA THR A 57 -5.62 10.27 -6.24
C THR A 57 -5.56 8.96 -5.45
N ASN A 58 -6.38 8.76 -4.41
CA ASN A 58 -6.18 7.63 -3.49
C ASN A 58 -6.94 6.37 -3.90
N ILE A 59 -8.05 6.46 -4.63
CA ILE A 59 -8.84 5.28 -5.00
C ILE A 59 -9.22 5.23 -6.47
N PHE A 60 -9.62 6.32 -7.13
CA PHE A 60 -9.95 6.24 -8.56
C PHE A 60 -8.73 5.86 -9.40
N SER A 61 -7.56 6.40 -9.05
CA SER A 61 -6.29 6.01 -9.65
C SER A 61 -6.05 4.49 -9.56
N TYR A 62 -6.43 3.82 -8.47
CA TYR A 62 -6.24 2.37 -8.30
C TYR A 62 -7.17 1.60 -9.23
N PHE A 63 -8.42 2.05 -9.40
CA PHE A 63 -9.34 1.49 -10.40
C PHE A 63 -8.78 1.64 -11.82
N PHE A 64 -8.29 2.83 -12.18
CA PHE A 64 -7.77 3.11 -13.52
C PHE A 64 -6.49 2.32 -13.82
N MET A 65 -5.53 2.34 -12.88
CA MET A 65 -4.28 1.60 -13.01
C MET A 65 -4.54 0.09 -13.14
N CYS A 66 -5.40 -0.49 -12.30
CA CYS A 66 -5.78 -1.90 -12.43
C CYS A 66 -6.44 -2.18 -13.78
N ARG A 67 -7.45 -1.38 -14.18
CA ARG A 67 -8.19 -1.58 -15.43
C ARG A 67 -7.27 -1.61 -16.66
N HIS A 68 -6.32 -0.69 -16.75
CA HIS A 68 -5.39 -0.65 -17.87
C HIS A 68 -4.31 -1.74 -17.75
N SER A 69 -3.76 -1.96 -16.55
CA SER A 69 -2.69 -2.96 -16.34
C SER A 69 -3.16 -4.38 -16.65
N LEU A 70 -4.42 -4.72 -16.35
CA LEU A 70 -4.96 -6.06 -16.55
C LEU A 70 -4.91 -6.56 -18.01
N LYS A 71 -4.79 -5.65 -18.99
CA LYS A 71 -4.58 -6.02 -20.40
C LYS A 71 -3.20 -6.65 -20.66
N HIS A 72 -2.26 -6.41 -19.75
CA HIS A 72 -0.86 -6.81 -19.85
C HIS A 72 -0.42 -7.76 -18.72
N MET A 73 -1.35 -8.15 -17.84
CA MET A 73 -1.13 -9.10 -16.75
C MET A 73 -1.63 -10.49 -17.12
N ARG A 74 -0.98 -11.53 -16.60
CA ARG A 74 -1.28 -12.95 -16.85
C ARG A 74 -1.35 -13.74 -15.54
N GLU A 75 -1.67 -15.02 -15.63
CA GLU A 75 -1.56 -15.94 -14.49
C GLU A 75 -0.18 -15.82 -13.80
N GLY A 76 -0.18 -15.85 -12.46
CA GLY A 76 0.99 -15.67 -11.62
C GLY A 76 1.33 -14.22 -11.27
N CYS A 77 0.67 -13.23 -11.88
CA CYS A 77 0.90 -11.81 -11.58
C CYS A 77 0.30 -11.39 -10.22
N SER A 78 0.76 -10.26 -9.69
CA SER A 78 0.37 -9.75 -8.37
C SER A 78 0.01 -8.26 -8.41
N ILE A 79 -1.09 -7.90 -7.75
CA ILE A 79 -1.48 -6.51 -7.48
C ILE A 79 -1.38 -6.27 -5.98
N ILE A 80 -0.67 -5.20 -5.59
CA ILE A 80 -0.45 -4.83 -4.19
C ILE A 80 -0.93 -3.41 -3.96
N ASN A 81 -1.90 -3.23 -3.07
CA ASN A 81 -2.52 -1.94 -2.79
C ASN A 81 -2.11 -1.41 -1.41
N THR A 82 -1.67 -0.16 -1.34
CA THR A 82 -1.26 0.46 -0.08
C THR A 82 -2.46 1.11 0.60
N SER A 83 -3.01 0.42 1.59
CA SER A 83 -4.02 0.96 2.49
C SER A 83 -3.35 1.75 3.63
N SER A 84 -3.88 1.69 4.84
CA SER A 84 -3.34 2.31 6.05
C SER A 84 -3.98 1.69 7.27
N VAL A 85 -3.26 1.73 8.39
CA VAL A 85 -3.85 1.49 9.71
C VAL A 85 -5.08 2.36 9.99
N ASN A 86 -5.18 3.56 9.38
CA ASN A 86 -6.33 4.45 9.54
C ASN A 86 -7.64 3.79 9.09
N ALA A 87 -7.62 2.91 8.07
CA ALA A 87 -8.79 2.16 7.63
C ALA A 87 -9.39 1.25 8.72
N TYR A 88 -8.58 0.89 9.72
CA TYR A 88 -8.95 -0.06 10.77
C TYR A 88 -9.17 0.61 12.14
N LYS A 89 -8.44 1.69 12.43
CA LYS A 89 -8.51 2.39 13.72
C LYS A 89 -9.28 3.72 13.68
N GLY A 90 -9.55 4.24 12.49
CA GLY A 90 -10.06 5.60 12.30
C GLY A 90 -8.99 6.69 12.49
N ASN A 91 -9.30 7.91 12.06
CA ASN A 91 -8.51 9.10 12.40
C ASN A 91 -9.37 10.36 12.28
N ALA A 92 -9.68 11.00 13.41
CA ALA A 92 -10.54 12.18 13.46
C ALA A 92 -10.01 13.37 12.63
N LYS A 93 -8.68 13.47 12.46
CA LYS A 93 -8.03 14.56 11.71
C LYS A 93 -7.89 14.29 10.21
N LEU A 94 -8.19 13.06 9.75
CA LEU A 94 -7.93 12.58 8.39
C LEU A 94 -9.13 11.77 7.86
N LEU A 95 -10.34 12.33 7.95
CA LEU A 95 -11.58 11.60 7.67
C LEU A 95 -11.68 11.10 6.22
N ASP A 96 -11.44 11.97 5.25
CA ASP A 96 -11.47 11.70 3.81
C ASP A 96 -10.40 10.69 3.41
N TYR A 97 -9.17 10.90 3.86
CA TYR A 97 -8.07 9.95 3.69
C TYR A 97 -8.43 8.59 4.29
N THR A 98 -8.94 8.55 5.53
CA THR A 98 -9.36 7.32 6.20
C THR A 98 -10.44 6.58 5.41
N ALA A 99 -11.44 7.31 4.88
CA ALA A 99 -12.47 6.74 4.03
C ALA A 99 -11.88 6.12 2.76
N THR A 100 -10.95 6.81 2.07
CA THR A 100 -10.28 6.23 0.90
C THR A 100 -9.46 4.99 1.24
N LYS A 101 -8.79 4.95 2.40
CA LYS A 101 -8.02 3.77 2.82
C LYS A 101 -8.94 2.59 3.17
N GLY A 102 -10.13 2.83 3.71
CA GLY A 102 -11.19 1.83 3.86
C GLY A 102 -11.69 1.31 2.51
N ALA A 103 -11.93 2.20 1.55
CA ALA A 103 -12.30 1.82 0.19
C ALA A 103 -11.24 0.93 -0.48
N ILE A 104 -9.94 1.21 -0.27
CA ILE A 104 -8.85 0.36 -0.77
C ILE A 104 -8.91 -1.05 -0.17
N VAL A 105 -9.25 -1.23 1.11
CA VAL A 105 -9.38 -2.57 1.72
C VAL A 105 -10.52 -3.34 1.06
N ALA A 106 -11.68 -2.72 0.89
CA ALA A 106 -12.82 -3.33 0.22
C ALA A 106 -12.51 -3.63 -1.26
N PHE A 107 -11.89 -2.69 -1.98
CA PHE A 107 -11.45 -2.84 -3.36
C PHE A 107 -10.48 -4.02 -3.52
N THR A 108 -9.51 -4.16 -2.62
CA THR A 108 -8.53 -5.26 -2.64
C THR A 108 -9.23 -6.62 -2.55
N ARG A 109 -10.17 -6.77 -1.62
CA ARG A 109 -10.94 -8.02 -1.45
C ARG A 109 -11.87 -8.30 -2.63
N GLY A 110 -12.60 -7.28 -3.09
CA GLY A 110 -13.50 -7.42 -4.23
C GLY A 110 -12.77 -7.78 -5.52
N LEU A 111 -11.64 -7.11 -5.80
CA LEU A 111 -10.83 -7.38 -6.97
C LEU A 111 -10.13 -8.76 -6.88
N ALA A 112 -9.69 -9.18 -5.70
CA ALA A 112 -9.16 -10.53 -5.50
C ALA A 112 -10.16 -11.61 -5.93
N LEU A 113 -11.43 -11.47 -5.53
CA LEU A 113 -12.50 -12.40 -5.92
C LEU A 113 -12.72 -12.42 -7.45
N GLN A 114 -12.63 -11.27 -8.12
CA GLN A 114 -12.77 -11.19 -9.57
C GLN A 114 -11.60 -11.82 -10.34
N LEU A 115 -10.40 -11.80 -9.76
CA LEU A 115 -9.17 -12.15 -10.47
C LEU A 115 -8.58 -13.51 -10.08
N VAL A 116 -9.07 -14.15 -9.02
CA VAL A 116 -8.57 -15.46 -8.57
C VAL A 116 -8.68 -16.53 -9.64
N SER A 117 -9.76 -16.55 -10.43
CA SER A 117 -9.94 -17.50 -11.54
C SER A 117 -8.99 -17.27 -12.72
N LYS A 118 -8.37 -16.08 -12.79
CA LYS A 118 -7.31 -15.73 -13.75
C LYS A 118 -5.91 -16.00 -13.20
N GLY A 119 -5.80 -16.55 -11.99
CA GLY A 119 -4.53 -16.79 -11.31
C GLY A 119 -3.76 -15.51 -10.96
N ILE A 120 -4.43 -14.37 -10.85
CA ILE A 120 -3.82 -13.09 -10.44
C ILE A 120 -4.19 -12.83 -8.98
N ARG A 121 -3.17 -12.59 -8.15
CA ARG A 121 -3.35 -12.32 -6.72
C ARG A 121 -3.50 -10.83 -6.48
N VAL A 122 -4.36 -10.45 -5.54
CA VAL A 122 -4.58 -9.05 -5.15
C VAL A 122 -4.52 -8.95 -3.64
N ASN A 123 -3.55 -8.22 -3.11
CA ASN A 123 -3.34 -8.07 -1.68
C ASN A 123 -3.13 -6.61 -1.30
N GLY A 124 -3.15 -6.33 0.00
CA GLY A 124 -2.89 -5.02 0.54
C GLY A 124 -1.78 -5.00 1.58
N VAL A 125 -1.23 -3.81 1.80
CA VAL A 125 -0.39 -3.50 2.95
C VAL A 125 -1.03 -2.32 3.68
N ALA A 126 -1.17 -2.41 5.00
CA ALA A 126 -1.71 -1.37 5.87
C ALA A 126 -0.64 -0.91 6.86
N PRO A 127 0.26 0.01 6.44
CA PRO A 127 1.31 0.53 7.29
C PRO A 127 0.76 1.31 8.48
N GLY A 128 1.54 1.33 9.56
CA GLY A 128 1.33 2.21 10.72
C GLY A 128 1.88 3.62 10.50
N PRO A 129 2.36 4.30 11.54
CA PRO A 129 3.10 5.53 11.38
C PRO A 129 4.47 5.25 10.78
N ILE A 130 4.65 5.55 9.49
CA ILE A 130 5.92 5.38 8.77
C ILE A 130 6.49 6.75 8.44
N TRP A 131 7.77 6.97 8.74
CA TRP A 131 8.45 8.21 8.44
C TRP A 131 8.66 8.35 6.93
N THR A 132 7.96 9.31 6.31
CA THR A 132 7.98 9.58 4.87
C THR A 132 7.78 11.07 4.64
N PRO A 133 8.12 11.63 3.46
CA PRO A 133 7.85 13.03 3.13
C PRO A 133 6.38 13.45 3.26
N LEU A 134 5.44 12.49 3.21
CA LEU A 134 4.02 12.74 3.41
C LEU A 134 3.71 13.32 4.80
N ILE A 135 4.52 13.01 5.82
CA ILE A 135 4.31 13.45 7.20
C ILE A 135 4.58 14.96 7.37
N PRO A 136 5.80 15.49 7.11
CA PRO A 136 6.06 16.92 7.24
C PRO A 136 5.27 17.76 6.21
N ALA A 137 4.81 17.17 5.11
CA ALA A 137 3.91 17.86 4.16
C ALA A 137 2.46 18.01 4.69
N SER A 138 2.07 17.24 5.70
CA SER A 138 0.67 17.19 6.19
C SER A 138 0.49 17.67 7.62
N PHE A 139 1.55 17.63 8.44
CA PHE A 139 1.53 17.93 9.86
C PHE A 139 2.55 19.01 10.18
N ASP A 140 2.32 19.75 11.26
CA ASP A 140 3.28 20.74 11.75
C ASP A 140 4.54 20.07 12.34
N GLU A 141 5.55 20.88 12.66
CA GLU A 141 6.84 20.39 13.18
C GLU A 141 6.70 19.63 14.50
N GLU A 142 5.79 20.06 15.39
CA GLU A 142 5.61 19.44 16.70
C GLU A 142 4.93 18.07 16.57
N GLU A 143 3.87 17.98 15.77
CA GLU A 143 3.19 16.73 15.42
C GLU A 143 4.16 15.77 14.71
N SER A 144 4.99 16.29 13.80
CA SER A 144 6.00 15.52 13.06
C SER A 144 7.09 14.96 13.99
N ALA A 145 7.58 15.76 14.95
CA ALA A 145 8.60 15.33 15.91
C ALA A 145 8.10 14.22 16.84
N LYS A 146 6.81 14.22 17.18
CA LYS A 146 6.18 13.20 18.04
C LYS A 146 5.64 12.00 17.26
N PHE A 147 5.75 11.99 15.93
CA PHE A 147 5.12 10.99 15.08
C PHE A 147 5.67 9.58 15.36
N GLY A 148 4.77 8.65 15.65
CA GLY A 148 5.08 7.24 15.98
C GLY A 148 5.27 6.96 17.47
N SER A 149 5.42 7.98 18.31
CA SER A 149 5.50 7.78 19.78
C SER A 149 4.23 7.19 20.40
N GLN A 150 3.09 7.34 19.70
CA GLN A 150 1.78 6.84 20.12
C GLN A 150 1.61 5.32 19.96
N VAL A 151 2.42 4.65 19.14
CA VAL A 151 2.30 3.19 18.97
C VAL A 151 3.08 2.44 20.05
N PRO A 152 2.74 1.17 20.35
CA PRO A 152 3.46 0.39 21.36
C PRO A 152 4.97 0.31 21.17
N MET A 153 5.48 0.31 19.93
CA MET A 153 6.93 0.34 19.66
C MET A 153 7.59 1.71 19.87
N LYS A 154 6.85 2.76 20.26
CA LYS A 154 7.32 4.09 20.64
C LYS A 154 8.18 4.83 19.61
N ARG A 155 8.06 4.46 18.33
CA ARG A 155 8.74 5.13 17.21
C ARG A 155 7.94 4.98 15.92
N ALA A 156 8.20 5.86 14.97
CA ALA A 156 7.78 5.63 13.59
C ALA A 156 8.59 4.46 13.00
N GLY A 157 7.93 3.67 12.14
CA GLY A 157 8.62 2.73 11.28
C GLY A 157 9.35 3.46 10.15
N GLN A 158 10.39 2.85 9.60
CA GLN A 158 11.06 3.32 8.40
C GLN A 158 10.48 2.64 7.15
N PRO A 159 10.52 3.29 5.96
CA PRO A 159 10.07 2.68 4.70
C PRO A 159 10.69 1.30 4.42
N SER A 160 11.96 1.12 4.80
CA SER A 160 12.69 -0.15 4.68
C SER A 160 12.09 -1.30 5.50
N GLU A 161 11.39 -1.01 6.59
CA GLU A 161 10.74 -2.03 7.42
C GLU A 161 9.39 -2.49 6.83
N VAL A 162 8.86 -1.73 5.87
CA VAL A 162 7.60 -2.02 5.19
C VAL A 162 7.86 -2.73 3.85
N ALA A 163 8.97 -2.42 3.18
CA ALA A 163 9.35 -3.01 1.89
C ALA A 163 9.30 -4.56 1.84
N PRO A 164 9.74 -5.31 2.88
CA PRO A 164 9.65 -6.78 2.87
C PRO A 164 8.23 -7.31 2.69
N CYS A 165 7.19 -6.60 3.16
CA CYS A 165 5.81 -6.99 2.92
C CYS A 165 5.44 -6.98 1.43
N TYR A 166 5.94 -6.00 0.67
CA TYR A 166 5.69 -5.91 -0.77
C TYR A 166 6.44 -7.00 -1.53
N VAL A 167 7.71 -7.24 -1.16
CA VAL A 167 8.51 -8.32 -1.77
C VAL A 167 7.84 -9.68 -1.55
N PHE A 168 7.43 -9.96 -0.31
CA PHE A 168 6.73 -11.19 0.03
C PHE A 168 5.44 -11.36 -0.79
N LEU A 169 4.59 -10.33 -0.88
CA LEU A 169 3.33 -10.39 -1.62
C LEU A 169 3.52 -10.43 -3.15
N ALA A 170 4.63 -9.90 -3.66
CA ALA A 170 5.00 -9.99 -5.07
C ALA A 170 5.53 -11.39 -5.43
N CYS A 171 6.27 -12.03 -4.51
CA CYS A 171 6.88 -13.34 -4.72
C CYS A 171 5.81 -14.44 -4.74
N ASN A 172 5.64 -15.09 -5.90
CA ASN A 172 4.71 -16.21 -6.03
C ASN A 172 5.15 -17.42 -5.18
N ALA A 173 6.46 -17.71 -5.11
CA ALA A 173 6.97 -18.82 -4.31
C ALA A 173 6.62 -18.68 -2.81
N ASP A 174 6.58 -17.46 -2.29
CA ASP A 174 6.35 -17.20 -0.87
C ASP A 174 4.87 -16.96 -0.53
N SER A 175 4.06 -16.53 -1.51
CA SER A 175 2.70 -16.04 -1.25
C SER A 175 1.65 -16.54 -2.26
N SER A 176 1.91 -17.66 -2.94
CA SER A 176 1.00 -18.27 -3.94
C SER A 176 -0.42 -18.52 -3.40
N TYR A 177 -0.56 -18.82 -2.11
CA TYR A 177 -1.85 -19.07 -1.45
C TYR A 177 -2.42 -17.84 -0.71
N ILE A 178 -1.90 -16.64 -0.99
CA ILE A 178 -2.30 -15.39 -0.32
C ILE A 178 -2.90 -14.45 -1.36
N THR A 179 -4.22 -14.25 -1.28
CA THR A 179 -4.97 -13.27 -2.06
C THR A 179 -6.14 -12.73 -1.22
N GLY A 180 -6.54 -11.49 -1.45
CA GLY A 180 -7.55 -10.76 -0.68
C GLY A 180 -7.11 -10.37 0.75
N GLN A 181 -5.83 -10.56 1.09
CA GLN A 181 -5.30 -10.33 2.44
C GLN A 181 -4.64 -8.96 2.57
N VAL A 182 -4.52 -8.49 3.81
CA VAL A 182 -3.83 -7.23 4.13
C VAL A 182 -2.78 -7.48 5.21
N LEU A 183 -1.53 -7.13 4.94
CA LEU A 183 -0.44 -7.20 5.93
C LEU A 183 -0.35 -5.91 6.73
N HIS A 184 -0.01 -6.00 8.01
CA HIS A 184 -0.05 -4.87 8.97
C HIS A 184 1.33 -4.55 9.59
N PRO A 185 2.30 -4.02 8.84
CA PRO A 185 3.57 -3.54 9.40
C PRO A 185 3.36 -2.19 10.11
N ASN A 186 2.84 -2.22 11.34
CA ASN A 186 2.31 -1.01 11.99
C ASN A 186 2.69 -0.77 13.44
N GLY A 187 3.69 -1.50 13.97
CA GLY A 187 4.16 -1.33 15.34
C GLY A 187 3.07 -1.58 16.40
N MET A 188 2.10 -2.46 16.10
CA MET A 188 0.94 -2.80 16.93
C MET A 188 -0.12 -1.68 17.03
N SER A 189 -0.27 -0.84 16.00
CA SER A 189 -1.21 0.29 16.02
C SER A 189 -2.70 -0.09 15.82
N SER A 190 -3.05 -1.29 15.34
CA SER A 190 -4.46 -1.66 15.05
C SER A 190 -5.00 -2.87 15.81
N LEU A 191 -4.20 -3.51 16.67
CA LEU A 191 -4.63 -4.69 17.42
C LEU A 191 -4.18 -4.59 18.87
N SER A 192 -4.97 -3.90 19.69
CA SER A 192 -5.11 -4.28 21.10
C SER A 192 -6.16 -5.38 21.19
N LEU A 193 -5.87 -6.55 20.63
CA LEU A 193 -6.53 -7.76 21.12
C LEU A 193 -5.92 -8.00 22.49
N SER A 194 -6.60 -7.55 23.54
CA SER A 194 -6.46 -8.18 24.85
C SER A 194 -6.91 -9.62 24.66
N VAL A 195 -5.97 -10.52 24.32
CA VAL A 195 -6.21 -11.95 24.38
C VAL A 195 -6.32 -12.27 25.87
N CYS A 196 -7.52 -12.11 26.42
CA CYS A 196 -7.87 -12.72 27.68
C CYS A 196 -7.89 -14.23 27.42
N GLY A 197 -6.76 -14.87 27.72
CA GLY A 197 -6.51 -16.29 27.91
C GLY A 197 -7.36 -17.27 27.09
N MET A 198 -6.82 -17.75 25.97
CA MET A 198 -7.03 -19.14 25.53
C MET A 198 -5.96 -19.49 24.50
N VAL A 199 -5.03 -20.36 24.91
CA VAL A 199 -4.32 -21.44 24.17
C VAL A 199 -3.02 -21.71 24.93
N LYS A 200 -3.09 -22.60 25.93
CA LYS A 200 -1.93 -23.37 26.37
C LYS A 200 -1.75 -24.51 25.38
N GLY A 201 -0.58 -24.58 24.76
CA GLY A 201 -0.07 -25.79 24.13
C GLY A 201 -0.27 -25.87 22.61
N LEU A 202 0.76 -25.45 21.87
CA LEU A 202 1.15 -26.14 20.64
C LEU A 202 2.64 -25.91 20.34
N SER A 203 3.30 -27.03 20.06
CA SER A 203 4.74 -27.24 19.97
C SER A 203 5.36 -26.56 18.75
N ARG A 204 6.60 -26.07 18.92
CA ARG A 204 7.44 -25.43 17.89
C ARG A 204 7.89 -26.46 16.85
N ARG A 205 7.80 -26.12 15.56
CA ARG A 205 8.70 -26.65 14.53
C ARG A 205 9.33 -25.48 13.77
N ASN A 206 10.66 -25.53 13.68
CA ASN A 206 11.48 -24.62 12.90
C ASN A 206 11.43 -25.01 11.42
N SER A 207 11.48 -24.01 10.54
CA SER A 207 11.89 -24.19 9.14
C SER A 207 12.87 -23.07 8.79
N SER A 208 14.10 -23.46 8.47
CA SER A 208 15.19 -22.63 7.99
C SER A 208 15.23 -22.60 6.45
N GLU A 209 15.61 -21.43 5.93
CA GLU A 209 16.26 -21.13 4.64
C GLU A 209 15.63 -21.61 3.31
N CYS A 210 15.34 -20.62 2.44
CA CYS A 210 15.79 -20.68 1.05
C CYS A 210 15.82 -19.25 0.46
N MET A 211 17.03 -18.71 0.23
CA MET A 211 17.25 -17.61 -0.72
C MET A 211 18.01 -18.18 -1.91
N LYS A 212 17.47 -18.01 -3.13
CA LYS A 212 18.25 -17.90 -4.38
C LYS A 212 17.37 -17.39 -5.53
N GLY A 213 17.65 -16.15 -5.93
CA GLY A 213 17.72 -15.65 -7.31
C GLY A 213 16.52 -15.80 -8.26
N VAL A 214 15.79 -14.70 -8.49
CA VAL A 214 15.05 -14.46 -9.73
C VAL A 214 15.20 -12.98 -10.11
N GLY A 215 15.65 -12.71 -11.35
CA GLY A 215 15.58 -11.38 -11.95
C GLY A 215 14.13 -11.02 -12.21
N LEU A 216 13.56 -10.18 -11.34
CA LEU A 216 12.15 -9.77 -11.36
C LEU A 216 12.09 -8.29 -11.78
N LEU A 217 11.40 -8.01 -12.89
CA LEU A 217 11.14 -6.64 -13.30
C LEU A 217 9.99 -6.08 -12.45
N VAL A 218 10.35 -5.36 -11.39
CA VAL A 218 9.38 -4.68 -10.52
C VAL A 218 9.12 -3.28 -11.06
N VAL A 219 7.92 -3.04 -11.58
CA VAL A 219 7.45 -1.67 -11.85
C VAL A 219 6.84 -1.13 -10.56
N VAL A 220 7.71 -0.63 -9.67
CA VAL A 220 7.27 0.21 -8.54
C VAL A 220 6.96 1.59 -9.12
N VAL A 221 5.70 1.97 -9.15
CA VAL A 221 5.33 3.36 -9.43
C VAL A 221 5.91 4.22 -8.31
N PHE A 222 6.91 5.01 -8.68
CA PHE A 222 7.82 5.78 -7.84
C PHE A 222 7.08 6.69 -6.85
N CYS A 223 7.20 6.38 -5.56
CA CYS A 223 7.06 7.36 -4.48
C CYS A 223 7.79 6.95 -3.18
N LEU A 224 8.21 5.69 -3.04
CA LEU A 224 9.00 5.19 -1.90
C LEU A 224 10.52 5.17 -2.13
N LEU A 225 11.00 5.34 -3.38
CA LEU A 225 12.42 5.16 -3.72
C LEU A 225 13.28 6.42 -3.64
N SER A 226 12.70 7.62 -3.55
CA SER A 226 13.48 8.87 -3.37
C SER A 226 14.21 8.91 -2.02
N SER A 227 13.75 8.17 -1.02
CA SER A 227 14.42 8.05 0.29
C SER A 227 15.42 6.89 0.38
N LEU A 228 15.43 5.96 -0.58
CA LEU A 228 16.35 4.81 -0.59
C LEU A 228 17.67 5.09 -1.32
N PHE A 229 17.69 6.04 -2.25
CA PHE A 229 18.92 6.42 -2.97
C PHE A 229 19.72 7.54 -2.30
N CYS A 230 19.16 8.27 -1.34
CA CYS A 230 19.86 9.37 -0.66
C CYS A 230 20.71 8.93 0.56
N CYS A 231 20.74 7.63 0.87
CA CYS A 231 21.57 7.05 1.95
C CYS A 231 22.74 6.21 1.45
N PHE A 232 23.04 6.26 0.14
CA PHE A 232 24.20 5.62 -0.47
C PHE A 232 24.96 6.62 -1.37
N GLU A 233 25.24 7.80 -0.85
CA GLU A 233 26.38 8.65 -1.24
C GLU A 233 26.95 9.32 0.02
#